data_AF-A0A8I0T344-F1
#
_entry.id   AF-A0A8I0T344-F1
#
_cell.length_a   1.000
_cell.length_b   1.000
_cell.length_c   1.000
_cell.angle_alpha   90.00
_cell.angle_beta   90.00
_cell.angle_gamma   90.00
#
_symmetry.space_group_name_H-M   'P 1'
#
loop_
_entity.id
_entity.type
_entity.pdbx_description
1 polymer ?
#
loop_
_entity_poly.entity_id
_entity_poly.type
_entity_poly.pdbx_seq_one_letter_code
_entity_poly.pdbx_strand_id
1 'polypeptide(L)'
;MRGLTIAVVGVFLISFLSGAIYLLGFDGLALVRDDADSKLLSQSMLASGVGGSIYCLRGVYLNACVFNRWTPQWMPWYFIRPFVSLFCGAVAFIFLKAGLLVMEAECNSPKK
;
A
#
# COMPACT_ATOMS: atom_id res chain seq x y z
N MET A 1 -14.78 -4.02 25.96
CA MET A 1 -14.69 -3.18 24.74
C MET A 1 -13.31 -3.18 24.07
N ARG A 2 -12.18 -3.08 24.81
CA ARG A 2 -10.83 -3.09 24.21
C ARG A 2 -10.54 -4.29 23.29
N GLY A 3 -10.80 -5.52 23.74
CA GLY A 3 -10.59 -6.72 22.93
C GLY A 3 -11.38 -6.72 21.62
N LEU A 4 -12.64 -6.26 21.65
CA LEU A 4 -13.47 -6.13 20.45
C LEU A 4 -12.85 -5.16 19.44
N THR A 5 -12.39 -3.99 19.88
CA THR A 5 -11.78 -2.99 18.97
C THR A 5 -10.48 -3.50 18.33
N ILE A 6 -9.68 -4.27 19.09
CA ILE A 6 -8.45 -4.89 18.56
C ILE A 6 -8.80 -5.95 17.53
N ALA A 7 -9.80 -6.80 17.81
CA ALA A 7 -10.25 -7.84 16.90
C ALA A 7 -10.80 -7.25 15.59
N VAL A 8 -11.62 -6.19 15.66
CA VAL A 8 -12.16 -5.52 14.47
C VAL A 8 -11.05 -4.94 13.60
N VAL A 9 -10.09 -4.22 14.19
CA VAL A 9 -8.94 -3.68 13.44
C VAL A 9 -8.07 -4.82 12.88
N GLY A 10 -7.83 -5.87 13.66
CA GLY A 10 -7.03 -7.03 13.22
C GLY A 10 -7.67 -7.74 12.02
N VAL A 11 -8.96 -8.04 12.09
CA VAL A 11 -9.71 -8.68 10.99
C VAL A 11 -9.70 -7.80 9.74
N PHE A 12 -9.92 -6.50 9.88
CA PHE A 12 -9.83 -5.57 8.75
C PHE A 12 -8.44 -5.54 8.12
N LEU A 13 -7.38 -5.44 8.92
CA LEU A 13 -6.01 -5.38 8.40
C LEU A 13 -5.61 -6.70 7.71
N ILE A 14 -6.02 -7.84 8.26
CA ILE A 14 -5.74 -9.16 7.67
C ILE A 14 -6.54 -9.34 6.38
N SER A 15 -7.82 -8.95 6.33
CA SER A 15 -8.64 -9.06 5.12
C SER A 15 -8.16 -8.11 4.02
N PHE A 16 -7.74 -6.89 4.37
CA PHE A 16 -7.14 -5.96 3.42
C PHE A 16 -5.79 -6.49 2.90
N LEU A 17 -4.95 -7.04 3.78
CA LEU A 17 -3.67 -7.62 3.41
C LEU A 17 -3.83 -8.82 2.47
N SER A 18 -4.75 -9.75 2.79
CA SER A 18 -5.01 -10.91 1.95
C SER A 18 -5.59 -10.49 0.59
N GLY A 19 -6.49 -9.51 0.56
CA GLY A 19 -7.01 -8.92 -0.68
C GLY A 19 -5.90 -8.28 -1.53
N ALA A 20 -5.00 -7.51 -0.92
CA ALA A 20 -3.89 -6.88 -1.63
C ALA A 20 -2.89 -7.92 -2.20
N ILE A 21 -2.57 -8.97 -1.45
CA ILE A 21 -1.71 -10.07 -1.92
C ILE A 21 -2.39 -10.86 -3.04
N TYR A 22 -3.68 -11.16 -2.90
CA TYR A 22 -4.44 -11.85 -3.94
C TYR A 22 -4.47 -11.05 -5.24
N LEU A 23 -4.75 -9.74 -5.17
CA LEU A 23 -4.77 -8.87 -6.34
C LEU A 23 -3.38 -8.68 -6.97
N LEU A 24 -2.30 -8.74 -6.18
CA LEU A 24 -0.92 -8.78 -6.70
C LEU A 24 -0.67 -10.05 -7.50
N GLY A 25 -1.12 -11.20 -7.00
CA GLY A 25 -0.96 -12.49 -7.69
C GLY A 25 -1.86 -12.67 -8.91
N PHE A 26 -2.98 -11.93 -8.99
CA PHE A 26 -3.96 -12.04 -10.07
C PHE A 26 -3.87 -10.92 -11.12
N ASP A 27 -2.80 -10.10 -11.14
CA ASP A 27 -2.72 -8.91 -12.00
C ASP A 27 -4.03 -8.09 -11.96
N GLY A 28 -4.53 -7.76 -10.77
CA GLY A 28 -5.92 -7.34 -10.55
C GLY A 28 -6.46 -6.18 -11.42
N LEU A 29 -5.60 -5.32 -11.98
CA LEU A 29 -5.99 -4.24 -12.90
C LEU A 29 -5.89 -4.63 -14.40
N ALA A 30 -5.24 -5.76 -14.73
CA ALA A 30 -5.24 -6.33 -16.07
C ALA A 30 -6.62 -6.82 -16.51
N LEU A 31 -7.55 -7.04 -15.56
CA LEU A 31 -8.96 -7.32 -15.85
C LEU A 31 -9.68 -6.16 -16.56
N VAL A 32 -9.20 -4.92 -16.42
CA VAL A 32 -9.82 -3.72 -16.99
C VAL A 32 -9.02 -3.14 -18.15
N ARG A 33 -7.67 -3.25 -18.12
CA ARG A 33 -6.81 -2.63 -19.14
C ARG A 33 -5.48 -3.37 -19.28
N ASP A 34 -5.17 -3.81 -20.49
CA ASP A 34 -3.97 -4.61 -20.81
C ASP A 34 -2.78 -3.75 -21.27
N ASP A 35 -2.52 -2.65 -20.55
CA ASP A 35 -1.35 -1.81 -20.80
C ASP A 35 -0.27 -2.09 -19.74
N ALA A 36 1.00 -2.23 -20.13
CA ALA A 36 2.12 -2.52 -19.22
C ALA A 36 2.26 -1.49 -18.09
N ASP A 37 1.99 -0.22 -18.40
CA ASP A 37 2.05 0.88 -17.44
C ASP A 37 0.93 0.79 -16.40
N SER A 38 -0.26 0.36 -16.81
CA SER A 38 -1.39 0.14 -15.91
C SER A 38 -1.10 -1.01 -14.94
N LYS A 39 -0.47 -2.10 -15.43
CA LYS A 39 -0.03 -3.22 -14.58
C LYS A 39 0.98 -2.77 -13.54
N LEU A 40 2.01 -2.03 -13.96
CA LEU A 40 3.06 -1.56 -13.06
C LEU A 40 2.52 -0.58 -12.00
N LEU A 41 1.62 0.34 -12.39
CA LEU A 41 0.92 1.23 -11.48
C LEU A 41 0.09 0.46 -10.45
N SER A 42 -0.67 -0.54 -10.89
CA SER A 42 -1.45 -1.38 -9.97
C SER A 42 -0.56 -2.12 -8.98
N GLN A 43 0.53 -2.71 -9.48
CA GLN A 43 1.47 -3.45 -8.65
C GLN A 43 2.18 -2.55 -7.63
N SER A 44 2.58 -1.33 -8.01
CA SER A 44 3.21 -0.38 -7.09
C SER A 44 2.25 0.08 -5.98
N MET A 45 0.99 0.35 -6.34
CA MET A 45 -0.07 0.66 -5.38
C MET A 45 -0.27 -0.48 -4.41
N LEU A 46 -0.57 -1.69 -4.90
CA LEU A 46 -0.85 -2.85 -4.06
C LEU A 46 0.34 -3.24 -3.18
N ALA A 47 1.57 -3.20 -3.69
CA ALA A 47 2.79 -3.45 -2.91
C ALA A 47 2.94 -2.44 -1.76
N SER A 48 2.63 -1.17 -2.01
CA SER A 48 2.63 -0.14 -0.97
C SER A 48 1.50 -0.35 0.05
N GLY A 49 0.33 -0.81 -0.39
CA GLY A 49 -0.78 -1.22 0.48
C GLY A 49 -0.45 -2.39 1.40
N VAL A 50 0.32 -3.37 0.90
CA VAL A 50 0.87 -4.49 1.70
C VAL A 50 1.81 -3.93 2.77
N GLY A 51 2.77 -3.08 2.40
CA GLY A 51 3.67 -2.45 3.36
C GLY A 51 2.94 -1.62 4.43
N GLY A 52 1.93 -0.85 4.03
CA GLY A 52 1.09 -0.07 4.95
C GLY A 52 0.32 -0.94 5.94
N SER A 53 -0.23 -2.06 5.47
CA SER A 53 -0.96 -3.02 6.31
C SER A 53 -0.04 -3.73 7.31
N ILE A 54 1.15 -4.17 6.87
CA ILE A 54 2.17 -4.76 7.75
C ILE A 54 2.61 -3.77 8.83
N TYR A 55 2.81 -2.50 8.48
CA TYR A 55 3.12 -1.46 9.46
C TYR A 55 2.01 -1.33 10.52
N CYS A 56 0.74 -1.34 10.08
CA CYS A 56 -0.40 -1.25 10.99
C CYS A 56 -0.49 -2.47 11.91
N LEU A 57 -0.26 -3.69 11.39
CA LEU A 57 -0.21 -4.92 12.18
C LEU A 57 0.92 -4.87 13.23
N ARG A 58 2.10 -4.36 12.87
CA ARG A 58 3.18 -4.10 13.84
C ARG A 58 2.73 -3.12 14.93
N GLY A 59 2.00 -2.07 14.56
CA GLY A 59 1.42 -1.11 15.50
C GLY A 59 0.42 -1.75 16.47
N VAL A 60 -0.45 -2.63 15.97
CA VAL A 60 -1.38 -3.42 16.81
C VAL A 60 -0.59 -4.32 17.76
N TYR A 61 0.39 -5.08 17.26
CA TYR A 61 1.23 -5.95 18.09
C TYR A 61 1.91 -5.18 19.22
N LEU A 62 2.60 -4.07 18.92
CA LEU A 62 3.31 -3.28 19.93
C LEU A 62 2.34 -2.68 20.96
N ASN A 63 1.26 -2.03 20.50
CA ASN A 63 0.39 -1.29 21.40
C ASN A 63 -0.59 -2.17 22.17
N ALA A 64 -1.09 -3.24 21.56
CA ALA A 64 -2.04 -4.15 22.19
C ALA A 64 -1.35 -5.30 22.94
N CYS A 65 -0.34 -5.94 22.36
CA CYS A 65 0.27 -7.14 22.93
C CYS A 65 1.48 -6.82 23.83
N VAL A 66 2.39 -5.95 23.39
CA VAL A 66 3.65 -5.69 24.13
C VAL A 66 3.44 -4.67 25.25
N PHE A 67 2.91 -3.50 24.90
CA PHE A 67 2.79 -2.39 25.86
C PHE A 67 1.46 -2.38 26.61
N ASN A 68 0.44 -3.10 26.13
CA ASN A 68 -0.92 -3.11 26.69
C ASN A 68 -1.53 -1.70 26.86
N ARG A 69 -1.25 -0.79 25.91
CA ARG A 69 -1.70 0.62 25.90
C ARG A 69 -2.68 0.89 24.76
N TRP A 70 -3.58 -0.05 24.48
CA TRP A 70 -4.55 0.12 23.40
C TRP A 70 -5.55 1.23 23.69
N THR A 71 -5.61 2.21 22.77
CA THR A 71 -6.48 3.37 22.83
C THR A 71 -7.36 3.45 21.58
N PRO A 72 -8.71 3.46 21.73
CA PRO A 72 -9.66 3.52 20.62
C PRO A 72 -9.50 4.70 19.67
N GLN A 73 -8.93 5.82 20.14
CA GLN A 73 -8.71 7.04 19.36
C GLN A 73 -7.80 6.82 18.15
N TRP A 74 -6.98 5.76 18.15
CA TRP A 74 -6.12 5.39 17.03
C TRP A 74 -6.81 4.52 15.98
N MET A 75 -8.03 4.02 16.22
CA MET A 75 -8.75 3.20 15.25
C MET A 75 -8.86 3.85 13.87
N PRO A 76 -9.31 5.11 13.72
CA PRO A 76 -9.41 5.74 12.41
C PRO A 76 -8.09 5.69 11.63
N TRP A 77 -6.97 5.86 12.33
CA TRP A 77 -5.64 5.81 11.72
C TRP A 77 -5.29 4.43 11.15
N TYR A 78 -5.62 3.35 11.87
CA TYR A 78 -5.40 1.98 11.38
C TYR A 78 -6.25 1.66 10.14
N PHE A 79 -7.42 2.30 9.97
CA PHE A 79 -8.26 2.14 8.78
C PHE A 79 -7.79 3.00 7.61
N ILE A 80 -7.42 4.26 7.85
CA ILE A 80 -7.04 5.21 6.81
C ILE A 80 -5.66 4.87 6.20
N ARG A 81 -4.73 4.40 7.03
CA ARG A 81 -3.32 4.25 6.63
C ARG A 81 -3.07 3.24 5.50
N PRO A 82 -3.71 2.06 5.43
CA PRO A 82 -3.59 1.17 4.27
C PRO A 82 -3.97 1.86 2.95
N PHE A 83 -5.03 2.69 2.95
CA PHE A 83 -5.43 3.47 1.77
C PHE A 83 -4.43 4.56 1.42
N VAL A 84 -3.94 5.33 2.40
CA VAL A 84 -2.90 6.34 2.17
C VAL A 84 -1.64 5.69 1.58
N SER A 85 -1.31 4.48 2.03
CA SER A 85 -0.16 3.73 1.52
C SER A 85 -0.37 3.28 0.07
N LEU A 86 -1.60 2.87 -0.33
CA LEU A 86 -1.94 2.62 -1.73
C LEU A 86 -1.69 3.86 -2.61
N PHE A 87 -2.17 5.04 -2.19
CA PHE A 87 -1.95 6.29 -2.92
C PHE A 87 -0.47 6.66 -3.02
N CYS A 88 0.30 6.43 -1.95
CA CYS A 88 1.75 6.63 -1.97
C CYS A 88 2.43 5.77 -3.06
N GLY A 89 1.97 4.53 -3.26
CA GLY A 89 2.44 3.66 -4.34
C GLY A 89 2.13 4.18 -5.75
N ALA A 90 0.98 4.83 -5.94
CA ALA A 90 0.64 5.49 -7.21
C ALA A 90 1.56 6.68 -7.46
N VAL A 91 1.77 7.52 -6.45
CA VAL A 91 2.66 8.68 -6.52
C VAL A 91 4.09 8.23 -6.82
N ALA A 92 4.59 7.20 -6.14
CA ALA A 92 5.91 6.64 -6.39
C ALA A 92 6.09 6.17 -7.84
N PHE A 93 5.08 5.52 -8.42
CA PHE A 93 5.11 5.12 -9.84
C PHE A 93 5.22 6.33 -10.77
N ILE A 94 4.43 7.39 -10.55
CA ILE A 94 4.48 8.61 -11.37
C ILE A 94 5.87 9.23 -11.33
N PHE A 95 6.49 9.33 -10.15
CA PHE A 95 7.84 9.87 -10.00
C PHE A 95 8.89 8.99 -10.68
N LEU A 96 8.80 7.67 -10.55
CA LEU A 96 9.72 6.74 -11.21
C LEU A 96 9.60 6.82 -12.74
N LYS A 97 8.37 6.90 -13.26
CA LYS A 97 8.11 7.08 -14.69
C LYS A 97 8.61 8.41 -15.22
N ALA A 98 8.34 9.50 -14.51
CA ALA A 98 8.83 10.83 -14.89
C ALA A 98 10.36 10.88 -14.88
N GLY A 99 11.00 10.31 -13.86
CA GLY A 99 12.46 10.20 -13.78
C GLY A 99 13.04 9.38 -14.93
N LEU A 100 12.42 8.24 -15.27
CA LEU A 100 12.83 7.42 -16.41
C LEU A 100 12.73 8.18 -17.74
N LEU A 101 11.63 8.90 -17.96
CA LEU A 101 11.39 9.70 -19.15
C LEU A 101 12.47 10.80 -19.33
N VAL A 102 12.83 11.48 -18.24
CA VAL A 102 13.88 12.52 -18.26
C VAL A 102 15.24 11.91 -18.61
N MET A 103 15.57 10.73 -18.04
CA MET A 103 16.83 10.05 -18.36
C MET A 103 16.92 9.60 -19.82
N GLU A 104 15.81 9.12 -20.40
CA GLU A 104 15.74 8.75 -21.81
C GLU A 104 15.94 9.96 -22.73
N ALA A 105 15.37 11.11 -22.37
CA ALA A 105 15.53 12.36 -23.13
C ALA A 105 16.98 12.87 -23.13
N GLU A 106 17.67 12.80 -21.99
CA GLU A 106 19.09 13.20 -21.88
C GLU A 106 20.01 12.25 -22.67
N CYS A 107 19.74 10.94 -22.65
CA CYS A 107 20.55 9.95 -23.38
C CYS A 107 20.43 10.09 -24.91
N ASN A 108 19.23 10.41 -25.40
CA ASN A 108 18.93 10.53 -26.83
C ASN A 108 19.13 11.93 -27.41
N SER A 109 19.46 12.93 -26.57
CA SER A 109 19.72 14.29 -27.06
C SER A 109 21.09 14.35 -27.76
N PRO A 110 21.18 14.89 -29.00
CA PRO A 110 22.46 15.03 -29.68
C PRO A 110 23.33 15.96 -28.84
N LYS A 111 24.51 15.45 -28.44
CA LYS A 111 25.51 16.25 -27.73
C LYS A 111 25.88 17.46 -28.60
N LYS A 112 25.52 18.66 -28.14
CA LYS A 112 26.04 19.91 -28.68
C LYS A 112 27.50 20.09 -28.30
#